data_AF-A0A9D1J089-F1
#
_entry.id   AF-A0A9D1J089-F1
#
_cell.length_a   1.000
_cell.length_b   1.000
_cell.length_c   1.000
_cell.angle_alpha   90.00
_cell.angle_beta   90.00
_cell.angle_gamma   90.00
#
_symmetry.space_group_name_H-M   'P 1'
#
loop_
_entity.id
_entity.type
_entity.pdbx_description
1 polymer ?
#
loop_
_entity_poly.entity_id
_entity_poly.type
_entity_poly.pdbx_seq_one_letter_code
_entity_poly.pdbx_strand_id
1 'polypeptide(L)'
;MAKAKHSFKEKWGSFKNFAKGEPLCAFMGDSYIEKTNIMNRREWRGFVDTAYDFAWWLGTWGKMSGLILRDPVRMIRAFWRYRWLSGYLCTPAMVDRWTSGDRGIPLRADHHAINAMVSDSIDTIWKLIRADRHFGETKWTERTIGFDYTLPKHIMFGFPGYEAINIQQHPAFMIPIMNKHYGCYYIDQAVSTGIPQDMCTLPLVEVGVAVEDEYPDIGNCYLATNNPCDANMMDNAAMYRRLSGDGKKAVHAFVTPLMYDDPTTKELGVHEIYSAIEFLEGQFGQKFDWDAFADGIRRFNELNIHETNKWDVYAKCDNIAMNSMAQAFWRIYMYQQGANKHFEREAKVIWKYFEKCLKKDIRPFKYRHRALAWSCGSTYYDSATCWLYQCWGILTVINMDSLTGHNIVDTEDRDEMMSDIADLYARSPMRTHTVGGNRHILMMFETAAKFNCDMIVMYDDIGCKGMAGCQGLLEEEFRKHPEFHIMWMPHALMDCRTVPTAEARKVVNDYMTTVLHEEPVDPSLVDFDDSEGW
;
A
#
# COMPACT_ATOMS: atom_id res chain seq x y z
N MET A 1 -15.26 28.90 -18.56
CA MET A 1 -15.67 27.51 -18.83
C MET A 1 -14.91 27.04 -20.05
N ALA A 2 -14.01 26.05 -19.91
CA ALA A 2 -13.36 25.44 -21.07
C ALA A 2 -14.44 24.81 -21.96
N LYS A 3 -14.34 25.01 -23.29
CA LYS A 3 -15.21 24.33 -24.25
C LYS A 3 -15.00 22.82 -24.10
N ALA A 4 -16.09 22.05 -24.04
CA ALA A 4 -15.97 20.59 -24.00
C ALA A 4 -15.30 20.12 -25.30
N LYS A 5 -14.16 19.42 -25.18
CA LYS A 5 -13.40 18.90 -26.34
C LYS A 5 -14.20 17.86 -27.13
N HIS A 6 -15.09 17.13 -26.45
CA HIS A 6 -15.95 16.10 -27.02
C HIS A 6 -17.43 16.44 -26.83
N SER A 7 -18.24 16.11 -27.83
CA SER A 7 -19.68 16.27 -27.80
C SER A 7 -20.34 15.28 -26.82
N PHE A 8 -21.55 15.64 -26.36
CA PHE A 8 -22.35 14.75 -25.52
C PHE A 8 -22.63 13.40 -26.21
N LYS A 9 -22.84 13.42 -27.53
CA LYS A 9 -23.12 12.22 -28.32
C LYS A 9 -21.91 11.30 -28.41
N GLU A 10 -20.70 11.84 -28.56
CA GLU A 10 -19.46 11.04 -28.57
C GLU A 10 -19.21 10.39 -27.22
N LYS A 11 -19.38 11.14 -26.12
CA LYS A 11 -19.09 10.62 -24.78
C LYS A 11 -20.15 9.65 -24.25
N TRP A 12 -21.44 9.93 -24.48
CA TRP A 12 -22.53 9.20 -23.84
C TRP A 12 -23.43 8.45 -24.83
N GLY A 13 -23.52 8.90 -26.08
CA GLY A 13 -24.45 8.38 -27.08
C GLY A 13 -25.93 8.68 -26.80
N SER A 14 -26.36 8.64 -25.54
CA SER A 14 -27.74 8.87 -25.10
C SER A 14 -27.81 9.46 -23.69
N PHE A 15 -28.95 10.09 -23.37
CA PHE A 15 -29.22 10.58 -22.01
C PHE A 15 -29.32 9.44 -20.99
N LYS A 16 -29.81 8.27 -21.40
CA LYS A 16 -29.90 7.08 -20.52
C LYS A 16 -28.53 6.67 -20.01
N ASN A 17 -27.54 6.62 -20.89
CA ASN A 17 -26.15 6.29 -20.56
C ASN A 17 -25.54 7.36 -19.64
N PHE A 18 -25.80 8.64 -19.92
CA PHE A 18 -25.39 9.74 -19.05
C PHE A 18 -25.98 9.63 -17.64
N ALA A 19 -27.28 9.33 -17.53
CA ALA A 19 -27.96 9.20 -16.25
C ALA A 19 -27.44 8.02 -15.42
N LYS A 20 -27.05 6.93 -16.10
CA LYS A 20 -26.47 5.72 -15.49
C LYS A 20 -24.96 5.80 -15.25
N GLY A 21 -24.25 6.73 -15.88
CA GLY A 21 -22.80 6.82 -15.79
C GLY A 21 -22.06 5.76 -16.60
N GLU A 22 -22.63 5.31 -17.72
CA GLU A 22 -22.08 4.32 -18.64
C GLU A 22 -21.59 5.01 -19.93
N PRO A 23 -20.39 5.63 -19.95
CA PRO A 23 -19.90 6.33 -21.14
C PRO A 23 -19.54 5.36 -22.26
N LEU A 24 -19.59 5.84 -23.52
CA LEU A 24 -19.02 5.13 -24.67
C LEU A 24 -17.49 5.18 -24.65
N CYS A 25 -16.94 6.34 -24.30
CA CYS A 25 -15.54 6.56 -23.96
C CYS A 25 -15.50 7.68 -22.92
N ALA A 26 -14.74 7.51 -21.84
CA ALA A 26 -14.80 8.44 -20.71
C ALA A 26 -14.07 9.76 -20.99
N PHE A 27 -13.04 9.76 -21.86
CA PHE A 27 -12.15 10.89 -22.12
C PHE A 27 -11.64 11.50 -20.81
N MET A 28 -11.14 10.64 -19.90
CA MET A 28 -10.74 11.07 -18.55
C MET A 28 -9.51 11.96 -18.58
N GLY A 29 -8.54 11.70 -19.47
CA GLY A 29 -7.32 12.50 -19.58
C GLY A 29 -7.59 13.96 -19.91
N ASP A 30 -8.65 14.23 -20.69
CA ASP A 30 -9.07 15.60 -21.01
C ASP A 30 -9.64 16.38 -19.82
N SER A 31 -9.95 15.70 -18.72
CA SER A 31 -10.39 16.35 -17.50
C SER A 31 -9.25 16.74 -16.59
N TYR A 32 -8.02 16.27 -16.81
CA TYR A 32 -6.88 16.68 -15.99
C TYR A 32 -6.57 18.16 -16.16
N ILE A 33 -6.28 18.82 -15.03
CA ILE A 33 -5.60 20.10 -15.01
C ILE A 33 -4.19 19.85 -15.59
N GLU A 34 -3.76 20.75 -16.47
CA GLU A 34 -2.47 20.63 -17.15
C GLU A 34 -1.34 20.37 -16.16
N LYS A 35 -0.51 19.35 -16.42
CA LYS A 35 0.64 18.89 -15.63
C LYS A 35 0.34 18.19 -14.32
N THR A 36 -0.86 18.25 -13.76
CA THR A 36 -1.04 17.95 -12.33
C THR A 36 -1.76 16.65 -12.02
N ASN A 37 -2.16 15.81 -12.99
CA ASN A 37 -3.00 14.60 -12.85
C ASN A 37 -4.29 14.73 -11.98
N ILE A 38 -4.62 15.94 -11.53
CA ILE A 38 -5.83 16.27 -10.78
C ILE A 38 -6.93 16.57 -11.78
N MET A 39 -8.10 15.93 -11.63
CA MET A 39 -9.24 16.27 -12.47
C MET A 39 -9.78 17.67 -12.15
N ASN A 40 -10.04 18.49 -13.17
CA ASN A 40 -10.61 19.83 -13.06
C ASN A 40 -12.05 19.85 -12.51
N ARG A 41 -12.67 18.68 -12.45
CA ARG A 41 -13.96 18.39 -11.81
C ARG A 41 -14.00 16.93 -11.47
N ARG A 42 -14.76 16.57 -10.44
CA ARG A 42 -14.97 15.17 -10.07
C ARG A 42 -15.64 14.40 -11.19
N GLU A 43 -15.26 13.14 -11.33
CA GLU A 43 -15.73 12.28 -12.40
C GLU A 43 -17.24 12.08 -12.32
N TRP A 44 -17.93 12.25 -13.46
CA TRP A 44 -19.35 12.00 -13.55
C TRP A 44 -19.64 10.50 -13.66
N ARG A 45 -20.32 9.97 -12.64
CA ARG A 45 -20.62 8.54 -12.47
C ARG A 45 -22.10 8.20 -12.68
N GLY A 46 -22.89 9.10 -13.27
CA GLY A 46 -24.35 9.00 -13.27
C GLY A 46 -24.96 9.47 -11.95
N PHE A 47 -26.28 9.65 -11.88
CA PHE A 47 -26.91 10.35 -10.76
C PHE A 47 -26.68 9.67 -9.40
N VAL A 48 -26.87 8.34 -9.35
CA VAL A 48 -26.81 7.58 -8.09
C VAL A 48 -25.38 7.49 -7.58
N ASP A 49 -24.45 7.08 -8.44
CA ASP A 49 -23.08 6.83 -8.02
C ASP A 49 -22.30 8.13 -7.82
N THR A 50 -22.60 9.21 -8.57
CA THR A 50 -22.01 10.53 -8.30
C THR A 50 -22.47 11.08 -6.95
N ALA A 51 -23.75 10.94 -6.60
CA ALA A 51 -24.25 11.39 -5.30
C ALA A 51 -23.63 10.58 -4.15
N TYR A 52 -23.48 9.26 -4.33
CA TYR A 52 -22.82 8.38 -3.37
C TYR A 52 -21.35 8.74 -3.16
N ASP A 53 -20.60 8.90 -4.25
CA ASP A 53 -19.19 9.31 -4.23
C ASP A 53 -18.99 10.71 -3.63
N PHE A 54 -19.93 11.62 -3.90
CA PHE A 54 -19.93 12.95 -3.29
C PHE A 54 -20.13 12.91 -1.78
N ALA A 55 -21.03 12.05 -1.28
CA ALA A 55 -21.22 11.88 0.16
C ALA A 55 -19.96 11.35 0.87
N TRP A 56 -19.24 10.39 0.27
CA TRP A 56 -17.98 9.87 0.81
C TRP A 56 -16.86 10.89 0.83
N TRP A 57 -16.77 11.75 -0.18
CA TRP A 57 -15.83 12.85 -0.21
C TRP A 57 -16.09 13.87 0.89
N LEU A 58 -17.35 14.24 1.13
CA LEU A 58 -17.72 15.05 2.30
C LEU A 58 -17.34 14.33 3.61
N GLY A 59 -17.55 13.02 3.68
CA GLY A 59 -17.13 12.20 4.81
C GLY A 59 -15.61 12.24 5.05
N THR A 60 -14.81 12.20 3.98
CA THR A 60 -13.34 12.30 4.04
C THR A 60 -12.90 13.63 4.64
N TRP A 61 -13.44 14.75 4.13
CA TRP A 61 -13.20 16.08 4.71
C TRP A 61 -13.68 16.19 6.16
N GLY A 62 -14.83 15.61 6.47
CA GLY A 62 -15.38 15.59 7.83
C GLY A 62 -14.44 14.90 8.82
N LYS A 63 -13.84 13.77 8.44
CA LYS A 63 -12.87 13.07 9.29
C LYS A 63 -11.55 13.82 9.43
N MET A 64 -11.02 14.38 8.33
CA MET A 64 -9.81 15.20 8.37
C MET A 64 -10.00 16.42 9.28
N SER A 65 -11.16 17.06 9.20
CA SER A 65 -11.55 18.14 10.12
C SER A 65 -11.64 17.63 11.56
N GLY A 66 -12.21 16.43 11.75
CA GLY A 66 -12.28 15.75 13.03
C GLY A 66 -10.92 15.49 13.68
N LEU A 67 -9.86 15.20 12.90
CA LEU A 67 -8.48 15.08 13.40
C LEU A 67 -8.00 16.41 13.99
N ILE A 68 -8.16 17.51 13.25
CA ILE A 68 -7.75 18.85 13.69
C ILE A 68 -8.48 19.24 14.99
N LEU A 69 -9.78 18.92 15.07
CA LEU A 69 -10.61 19.25 16.22
C LEU A 69 -10.29 18.45 17.49
N ARG A 70 -9.48 17.37 17.43
CA ARG A 70 -9.08 16.60 18.63
C ARG A 70 -8.26 17.45 19.60
N ASP A 71 -7.31 18.21 19.07
CA ASP A 71 -6.53 19.21 19.81
C ASP A 71 -6.01 20.26 18.80
N PRO A 72 -6.77 21.34 18.58
CA PRO A 72 -6.43 22.33 17.56
C PRO A 72 -5.07 22.98 17.78
N VAL A 73 -4.67 23.20 19.04
CA VAL A 73 -3.41 23.88 19.37
C VAL A 73 -2.24 22.97 19.04
N ARG A 74 -2.29 21.70 19.49
CA ARG A 74 -1.24 20.72 19.19
C ARG A 74 -1.17 20.43 17.69
N MET A 75 -2.31 20.32 17.01
CA MET A 75 -2.36 20.08 15.57
C MET A 75 -1.77 21.24 14.76
N ILE A 76 -2.08 22.50 15.09
CA ILE A 76 -1.46 23.67 14.42
C ILE A 76 0.06 23.68 14.60
N ARG A 77 0.54 23.38 15.82
CA ARG A 77 1.99 23.25 16.07
C ARG A 77 2.61 22.11 15.26
N ALA A 78 1.91 20.98 15.14
CA ALA A 78 2.35 19.85 14.32
C ALA A 78 2.44 20.20 12.83
N PHE A 79 1.45 20.92 12.28
CA PHE A 79 1.49 21.39 10.89
C PHE A 79 2.70 22.27 10.58
N TRP A 80 3.15 23.10 11.53
CA TRP A 80 4.34 23.93 11.37
C TRP A 80 5.66 23.21 11.65
N ARG A 81 5.63 22.09 12.40
CA ARG A 81 6.81 21.31 12.70
C ARG A 81 7.13 20.26 11.64
N TYR A 82 6.09 19.68 11.03
CA TYR A 82 6.19 18.53 10.15
C TYR A 82 5.67 18.87 8.75
N ARG A 83 6.61 18.98 7.79
CA ARG A 83 6.30 19.26 6.39
C ARG A 83 5.38 18.19 5.80
N TRP A 84 5.65 16.92 6.10
CA TRP A 84 4.88 15.78 5.61
C TRP A 84 3.40 15.84 5.99
N LEU A 85 3.03 16.48 7.11
CA LEU A 85 1.63 16.57 7.53
C LEU A 85 0.77 17.38 6.53
N SER A 86 1.37 18.36 5.84
CA SER A 86 0.67 19.16 4.84
C SER A 86 0.29 18.36 3.58
N GLY A 87 1.05 17.31 3.24
CA GLY A 87 0.74 16.41 2.13
C GLY A 87 -0.64 15.74 2.29
N TYR A 88 -1.05 15.44 3.53
CA TYR A 88 -2.34 14.82 3.81
C TYR A 88 -3.56 15.69 3.48
N LEU A 89 -3.39 16.99 3.22
CA LEU A 89 -4.48 17.83 2.69
C LEU A 89 -4.97 17.33 1.32
N CYS A 90 -4.14 16.55 0.62
CA CYS A 90 -4.41 15.98 -0.70
C CYS A 90 -5.18 14.65 -0.63
N THR A 91 -5.52 14.15 0.57
CA THR A 91 -6.24 12.88 0.75
C THR A 91 -7.50 12.76 -0.14
N PRO A 92 -8.36 13.79 -0.31
CA PRO A 92 -9.51 13.67 -1.19
C PRO A 92 -9.15 13.45 -2.67
N ALA A 93 -8.05 14.05 -3.14
CA ALA A 93 -7.54 13.84 -4.50
C ALA A 93 -6.99 12.41 -4.66
N MET A 94 -6.28 11.90 -3.67
CA MET A 94 -5.85 10.49 -3.61
C MET A 94 -7.06 9.54 -3.73
N VAL A 95 -8.14 9.75 -2.97
CA VAL A 95 -9.35 8.93 -3.04
C VAL A 95 -10.00 9.00 -4.44
N ASP A 96 -10.05 10.18 -5.05
CA ASP A 96 -10.58 10.35 -6.41
C ASP A 96 -9.73 9.58 -7.45
N ARG A 97 -8.40 9.56 -7.30
CA ARG A 97 -7.50 8.76 -8.16
C ARG A 97 -7.72 7.26 -7.97
N TRP A 98 -7.83 6.80 -6.72
CA TRP A 98 -7.97 5.38 -6.37
C TRP A 98 -9.31 4.79 -6.78
N THR A 99 -10.32 5.64 -7.03
CA THR A 99 -11.67 5.23 -7.45
C THR A 99 -12.00 5.66 -8.89
N SER A 100 -10.97 5.95 -9.68
CA SER A 100 -11.12 6.43 -11.04
C SER A 100 -11.80 5.38 -11.93
N GLY A 101 -12.97 5.76 -12.46
CA GLY A 101 -13.80 4.93 -13.33
C GLY A 101 -14.61 3.82 -12.63
N ASP A 102 -14.54 3.70 -11.30
CA ASP A 102 -15.39 2.76 -10.58
C ASP A 102 -16.85 3.18 -10.62
N ARG A 103 -17.75 2.19 -10.73
CA ARG A 103 -19.21 2.35 -10.72
C ARG A 103 -19.84 1.20 -9.94
N GLY A 104 -21.08 1.36 -9.53
CA GLY A 104 -21.87 0.23 -9.02
C GLY A 104 -21.26 -0.41 -7.77
N ILE A 105 -21.16 -1.74 -7.78
CA ILE A 105 -20.66 -2.51 -6.63
C ILE A 105 -19.18 -2.20 -6.32
N PRO A 106 -18.25 -2.19 -7.30
CA PRO A 106 -16.86 -1.76 -7.11
C PRO A 106 -16.72 -0.47 -6.31
N LEU A 107 -17.31 0.63 -6.82
CA LEU A 107 -17.24 1.94 -6.16
C LEU A 107 -17.65 1.89 -4.69
N ARG A 108 -18.64 1.07 -4.35
CA ARG A 108 -19.10 0.91 -2.97
C ARG A 108 -18.08 0.14 -2.14
N ALA A 109 -17.60 -1.01 -2.61
CA ALA A 109 -16.61 -1.80 -1.89
C ALA A 109 -15.28 -1.04 -1.74
N ASP A 110 -14.83 -0.36 -2.79
CA ASP A 110 -13.59 0.42 -2.80
C ASP A 110 -13.68 1.57 -1.79
N HIS A 111 -14.79 2.32 -1.74
CA HIS A 111 -15.00 3.33 -0.69
C HIS A 111 -14.94 2.74 0.71
N HIS A 112 -15.48 1.54 0.95
CA HIS A 112 -15.37 0.88 2.26
C HIS A 112 -13.92 0.48 2.59
N ALA A 113 -13.16 -0.02 1.61
CA ALA A 113 -11.75 -0.34 1.79
C ALA A 113 -10.92 0.90 2.11
N ILE A 114 -11.08 1.96 1.31
CA ILE A 114 -10.40 3.25 1.47
C ILE A 114 -10.83 3.93 2.77
N ASN A 115 -12.09 3.79 3.16
CA ASN A 115 -12.60 4.31 4.42
C ASN A 115 -11.89 3.70 5.64
N ALA A 116 -11.54 2.42 5.61
CA ALA A 116 -10.74 1.80 6.68
C ALA A 116 -9.36 2.45 6.74
N MET A 117 -8.67 2.56 5.61
CA MET A 117 -7.32 3.12 5.50
C MET A 117 -7.26 4.59 5.94
N VAL A 118 -8.22 5.42 5.51
CA VAL A 118 -8.30 6.83 5.94
C VAL A 118 -8.61 6.95 7.43
N SER A 119 -9.52 6.12 7.96
CA SER A 119 -9.84 6.15 9.40
C SER A 119 -8.66 5.71 10.27
N ASP A 120 -7.97 4.66 9.84
CA ASP A 120 -6.75 4.20 10.47
C ASP A 120 -5.67 5.28 10.44
N SER A 121 -5.43 5.88 9.27
CA SER A 121 -4.42 6.92 9.11
C SER A 121 -4.68 8.11 10.04
N ILE A 122 -5.95 8.52 10.21
CA ILE A 122 -6.34 9.58 11.14
C ILE A 122 -6.05 9.19 12.60
N ASP A 123 -6.35 7.95 12.99
CA ASP A 123 -6.05 7.47 14.33
C ASP A 123 -4.53 7.36 14.56
N THR A 124 -3.77 6.90 13.58
CA THR A 124 -2.31 6.77 13.62
C THR A 124 -1.61 8.12 13.68
N ILE A 125 -1.98 9.09 12.83
CA ILE A 125 -1.47 10.47 12.91
C ILE A 125 -1.78 11.08 14.27
N TRP A 126 -3.01 10.91 14.77
CA TRP A 126 -3.34 11.41 16.11
C TRP A 126 -2.51 10.76 17.21
N LYS A 127 -2.28 9.45 17.14
CA LYS A 127 -1.44 8.72 18.10
C LYS A 127 0.00 9.21 18.08
N LEU A 128 0.57 9.46 16.89
CA LEU A 128 1.88 10.08 16.72
C LEU A 128 1.91 11.45 17.39
N ILE A 129 1.03 12.35 16.95
CA ILE A 129 1.04 13.74 17.39
C ILE A 129 0.74 13.87 18.87
N ARG A 130 -0.18 13.07 19.47
CA ARG A 130 -0.51 13.14 20.91
C ARG A 130 0.57 12.56 21.83
N ALA A 131 1.42 11.67 21.31
CA ALA A 131 2.51 11.06 22.07
C ALA A 131 3.82 11.84 21.93
N ASP A 132 3.94 12.66 20.89
CA ASP A 132 5.15 13.40 20.55
C ASP A 132 5.61 14.38 21.63
N ARG A 133 6.87 14.23 22.09
CA ARG A 133 7.52 15.07 23.10
C ARG A 133 7.76 16.49 22.63
N HIS A 134 7.88 16.74 21.33
CA HIS A 134 8.08 18.10 20.80
C HIS A 134 6.92 19.05 21.14
N PHE A 135 5.73 18.51 21.42
CA PHE A 135 4.56 19.29 21.83
C PHE A 135 4.23 19.16 23.33
N GLY A 136 5.18 18.68 24.13
CA GLY A 136 5.04 18.39 25.54
C GLY A 136 4.72 16.92 25.82
N GLU A 137 5.11 16.43 26.99
CA GLU A 137 4.82 15.05 27.38
C GLU A 137 3.35 14.86 27.75
N THR A 138 2.80 13.72 27.37
CA THR A 138 1.46 13.28 27.77
C THR A 138 1.53 11.87 28.34
N LYS A 139 0.43 11.40 28.93
CA LYS A 139 0.32 9.99 29.36
C LYS A 139 0.54 8.96 28.24
N TRP A 140 0.51 9.40 26.97
CA TRP A 140 0.71 8.54 25.80
C TRP A 140 2.16 8.50 25.31
N THR A 141 2.99 9.45 25.74
CA THR A 141 4.37 9.61 25.27
C THR A 141 5.18 8.33 25.46
N GLU A 142 5.14 7.75 26.66
CA GLU A 142 5.87 6.51 26.97
C GLU A 142 5.14 5.25 26.52
N ARG A 143 3.83 5.35 26.26
CA ARG A 143 2.96 4.20 25.91
C ARG A 143 2.84 3.97 24.41
N THR A 144 3.39 4.83 23.59
CA THR A 144 3.31 4.74 22.12
C THR A 144 4.69 4.42 21.57
N ILE A 145 4.89 3.20 21.11
CA ILE A 145 6.20 2.65 20.75
C ILE A 145 6.40 2.68 19.24
N GLY A 146 7.59 3.09 18.82
CA GLY A 146 7.98 3.09 17.43
C GLY A 146 8.40 1.69 16.97
N PHE A 147 7.82 1.25 15.86
CA PHE A 147 8.22 0.06 15.12
C PHE A 147 8.67 0.52 13.74
N ASP A 148 9.64 -0.18 13.16
CA ASP A 148 9.91 -0.08 11.73
C ASP A 148 8.64 -0.34 10.91
N TYR A 149 8.46 0.32 9.76
CA TYR A 149 7.23 0.22 8.99
C TYR A 149 6.99 -1.15 8.35
N THR A 150 8.05 -1.91 8.07
CA THR A 150 7.89 -3.28 7.53
C THR A 150 7.64 -4.31 8.61
N LEU A 151 7.87 -3.95 9.87
CA LEU A 151 7.71 -4.86 11.00
C LEU A 151 6.22 -4.98 11.39
N PRO A 152 5.66 -6.20 11.39
CA PRO A 152 4.29 -6.41 11.83
C PRO A 152 4.18 -6.20 13.34
N LYS A 153 3.11 -5.51 13.78
CA LYS A 153 2.96 -5.13 15.19
C LYS A 153 2.12 -6.10 16.04
N HIS A 154 1.80 -7.31 15.55
CA HIS A 154 0.87 -8.24 16.23
C HIS A 154 1.32 -8.61 17.64
N ILE A 155 2.63 -8.66 17.91
CA ILE A 155 3.17 -8.92 19.27
C ILE A 155 2.59 -7.95 20.31
N MET A 156 2.20 -6.75 19.90
CA MET A 156 1.64 -5.73 20.79
C MET A 156 0.22 -6.03 21.28
N PHE A 157 -0.47 -7.02 20.70
CA PHE A 157 -1.73 -7.51 21.27
C PHE A 157 -1.54 -8.08 22.68
N GLY A 158 -0.36 -8.65 22.98
CA GLY A 158 -0.01 -9.13 24.31
C GLY A 158 0.43 -8.05 25.31
N PHE A 159 0.41 -6.78 24.92
CA PHE A 159 0.74 -5.65 25.80
C PHE A 159 -0.44 -4.65 25.89
N PRO A 160 -1.59 -5.06 26.45
CA PRO A 160 -2.76 -4.20 26.55
C PRO A 160 -2.42 -2.91 27.32
N GLY A 161 -2.84 -1.77 26.76
CA GLY A 161 -2.56 -0.44 27.31
C GLY A 161 -1.37 0.28 26.67
N TYR A 162 -0.56 -0.43 25.88
CA TYR A 162 0.46 0.13 25.00
C TYR A 162 -0.06 0.20 23.55
N GLU A 163 0.54 1.10 22.78
CA GLU A 163 0.23 1.36 21.37
C GLU A 163 1.52 1.19 20.57
N ALA A 164 1.43 0.62 19.38
CA ALA A 164 2.55 0.56 18.44
C ALA A 164 2.24 1.28 17.14
N ILE A 165 3.22 2.02 16.66
CA ILE A 165 3.16 2.80 15.43
C ILE A 165 4.36 2.46 14.56
N ASN A 166 4.07 2.05 13.33
CA ASN A 166 5.02 1.99 12.23
C ASN A 166 5.48 3.42 11.90
N ILE A 167 6.63 3.82 12.43
CA ILE A 167 7.03 5.24 12.54
C ILE A 167 7.28 5.89 11.17
N GLN A 168 7.72 5.11 10.16
CA GLN A 168 7.96 5.61 8.81
C GLN A 168 6.72 5.64 7.91
N GLN A 169 5.66 4.90 8.26
CA GLN A 169 4.50 4.74 7.37
C GLN A 169 3.91 6.08 6.92
N HIS A 170 3.66 6.98 7.86
CA HIS A 170 3.04 8.27 7.55
C HIS A 170 4.06 9.33 7.12
N PRO A 171 5.18 9.53 7.84
CA PRO A 171 6.15 10.56 7.48
C PRO A 171 6.92 10.29 6.18
N ALA A 172 7.07 9.03 5.77
CA ALA A 172 7.86 8.63 4.60
C ALA A 172 7.02 7.93 3.54
N PHE A 173 6.49 6.73 3.82
CA PHE A 173 5.88 5.87 2.80
C PHE A 173 4.65 6.50 2.11
N MET A 174 3.77 7.14 2.89
CA MET A 174 2.51 7.67 2.39
C MET A 174 2.63 9.01 1.65
N ILE A 175 3.73 9.75 1.82
CA ILE A 175 3.80 11.12 1.30
C ILE A 175 3.94 11.15 -0.22
N PRO A 176 4.74 10.29 -0.87
CA PRO A 176 4.82 10.24 -2.34
C PRO A 176 3.51 9.84 -3.01
N ILE A 177 2.64 9.10 -2.31
CA ILE A 177 1.27 8.79 -2.74
C ILE A 177 0.39 10.05 -2.75
N MET A 178 0.60 10.96 -1.79
CA MET A 178 -0.17 12.20 -1.66
C MET A 178 0.31 13.32 -2.57
N ASN A 179 1.59 13.30 -2.93
CA ASN A 179 2.21 14.16 -3.93
C ASN A 179 3.59 13.60 -4.30
N LYS A 180 3.78 13.29 -5.59
CA LYS A 180 4.95 12.56 -6.12
C LYS A 180 6.30 13.25 -5.90
N HIS A 181 6.32 14.55 -5.64
CA HIS A 181 7.56 15.32 -5.46
C HIS A 181 8.05 15.33 -4.02
N TYR A 182 7.25 14.90 -3.04
CA TYR A 182 7.70 14.89 -1.66
C TYR A 182 8.83 13.90 -1.40
N GLY A 183 8.77 12.72 -2.04
CA GLY A 183 9.83 11.71 -1.93
C GLY A 183 11.16 12.27 -2.43
N CYS A 184 11.14 12.96 -3.57
CA CYS A 184 12.30 13.60 -4.18
C CYS A 184 13.06 14.51 -3.20
N TYR A 185 12.35 15.34 -2.43
CA TYR A 185 12.97 16.22 -1.44
C TYR A 185 13.73 15.43 -0.37
N TYR A 186 13.12 14.41 0.24
CA TYR A 186 13.77 13.66 1.32
C TYR A 186 14.94 12.83 0.80
N ILE A 187 14.85 12.30 -0.42
CA ILE A 187 15.96 11.64 -1.10
C ILE A 187 17.16 12.58 -1.21
N ASP A 188 16.94 13.83 -1.63
CA ASP A 188 18.01 14.83 -1.74
C ASP A 188 18.67 15.10 -0.38
N GLN A 189 17.88 15.15 0.70
CA GLN A 189 18.41 15.33 2.06
C GLN A 189 19.26 14.14 2.49
N ALA A 190 18.81 12.91 2.27
CA ALA A 190 19.59 11.71 2.57
C ALA A 190 20.92 11.70 1.82
N VAL A 191 20.89 11.92 0.50
CA VAL A 191 22.08 11.92 -0.36
C VAL A 191 23.05 13.05 0.00
N SER A 192 22.54 14.22 0.43
CA SER A 192 23.38 15.35 0.85
C SER A 192 24.29 15.01 2.04
N THR A 193 23.94 14.01 2.84
CA THR A 193 24.73 13.54 3.98
C THR A 193 25.73 12.43 3.64
N GLY A 194 25.85 12.06 2.37
CA GLY A 194 26.78 11.05 1.87
C GLY A 194 26.18 9.63 1.77
N ILE A 195 24.87 9.48 1.93
CA ILE A 195 24.18 8.21 1.65
C ILE A 195 24.18 7.97 0.13
N PRO A 196 24.58 6.78 -0.36
CA PRO A 196 24.63 6.50 -1.79
C PRO A 196 23.25 6.60 -2.46
N GLN A 197 23.20 7.26 -3.63
CA GLN A 197 21.96 7.42 -4.41
C GLN A 197 21.51 6.11 -5.09
N ASP A 198 22.38 5.11 -5.19
CA ASP A 198 22.06 3.81 -5.79
C ASP A 198 21.31 2.86 -4.84
N MET A 199 21.03 3.32 -3.61
CA MET A 199 20.11 2.71 -2.65
C MET A 199 18.66 2.82 -3.14
N CYS A 200 17.80 1.88 -2.73
CA CYS A 200 16.36 1.96 -2.99
C CYS A 200 15.78 3.28 -2.47
N THR A 201 14.90 3.91 -3.26
CA THR A 201 14.39 5.27 -2.96
C THR A 201 13.43 5.30 -1.77
N LEU A 202 12.81 4.17 -1.39
CA LEU A 202 12.01 4.06 -0.17
C LEU A 202 12.84 4.33 1.10
N PRO A 203 13.86 3.52 1.44
CA PRO A 203 14.66 3.80 2.61
C PRO A 203 15.48 5.11 2.50
N LEU A 204 15.80 5.62 1.30
CA LEU A 204 16.33 6.98 1.14
C LEU A 204 15.36 8.06 1.63
N VAL A 205 14.07 7.95 1.33
CA VAL A 205 13.05 8.88 1.88
C VAL A 205 13.03 8.79 3.40
N GLU A 206 13.07 7.58 3.97
CA GLU A 206 13.07 7.39 5.43
C GLU A 206 14.27 8.05 6.10
N VAL A 207 15.47 7.79 5.57
CA VAL A 207 16.69 8.45 6.04
C VAL A 207 16.59 9.97 5.89
N GLY A 208 16.02 10.47 4.79
CA GLY A 208 15.81 11.90 4.56
C GLY A 208 14.90 12.54 5.62
N VAL A 209 13.81 11.88 5.99
CA VAL A 209 12.93 12.33 7.07
C VAL A 209 13.68 12.37 8.41
N ALA A 210 14.56 11.40 8.66
CA ALA A 210 15.41 11.43 9.86
C ALA A 210 16.46 12.54 9.85
N VAL A 211 17.09 12.82 8.70
CA VAL A 211 18.07 13.91 8.51
C VAL A 211 17.41 15.27 8.78
N GLU A 212 16.18 15.45 8.31
CA GLU A 212 15.39 16.67 8.50
C GLU A 212 14.78 16.78 9.91
N ASP A 213 15.05 15.82 10.80
CA ASP A 213 14.51 15.77 12.15
C ASP A 213 12.96 15.74 12.17
N GLU A 214 12.30 15.09 11.20
CA GLU A 214 10.84 15.16 11.01
C GLU A 214 10.05 13.93 11.53
N TYR A 215 10.74 12.98 12.16
CA TYR A 215 10.06 11.91 12.91
C TYR A 215 9.57 12.40 14.28
N PRO A 216 8.31 12.08 14.65
CA PRO A 216 7.79 12.32 16.00
C PRO A 216 8.63 11.63 17.09
N ASP A 217 8.87 12.34 18.20
CA ASP A 217 9.57 11.78 19.35
C ASP A 217 8.57 11.07 20.26
N ILE A 218 8.40 9.77 20.01
CA ILE A 218 7.50 8.89 20.76
C ILE A 218 8.28 7.78 21.47
N GLY A 219 7.66 7.19 22.49
CA GLY A 219 8.09 5.96 23.14
C GLY A 219 9.41 6.07 23.91
N ASN A 220 9.73 5.01 24.64
CA ASN A 220 11.00 4.85 25.34
C ASN A 220 11.93 3.83 24.66
N CYS A 221 11.43 3.17 23.62
CA CYS A 221 12.19 2.23 22.80
C CYS A 221 11.74 2.25 21.34
N TYR A 222 12.55 1.63 20.48
CA TYR A 222 12.29 1.44 19.06
C TYR A 222 12.62 0.00 18.65
N LEU A 223 11.78 -0.62 17.82
CA LEU A 223 12.04 -1.93 17.23
C LEU A 223 12.43 -1.75 15.76
N ALA A 224 13.69 -2.05 15.46
CA ALA A 224 14.24 -2.08 14.10
C ALA A 224 14.04 -3.46 13.46
N THR A 225 14.22 -3.60 12.16
CA THR A 225 14.10 -4.90 11.47
C THR A 225 15.06 -5.04 10.30
N ASN A 226 15.25 -6.28 9.83
CA ASN A 226 16.02 -6.60 8.62
C ASN A 226 15.13 -6.85 7.39
N ASN A 227 13.83 -6.58 7.50
CA ASN A 227 12.90 -6.60 6.37
C ASN A 227 12.85 -5.23 5.71
N PRO A 228 12.51 -5.14 4.41
CA PRO A 228 12.38 -6.27 3.50
C PRO A 228 13.72 -6.75 2.94
N CYS A 229 14.76 -5.90 2.94
CA CYS A 229 16.05 -6.16 2.28
C CYS A 229 17.20 -5.36 2.93
N ASP A 230 18.42 -5.55 2.40
CA ASP A 230 19.64 -4.92 2.91
C ASP A 230 19.60 -3.38 2.86
N ALA A 231 18.84 -2.79 1.93
CA ALA A 231 18.66 -1.34 1.91
C ALA A 231 17.95 -0.86 3.19
N ASN A 232 16.95 -1.60 3.71
CA ASN A 232 16.35 -1.27 5.00
C ASN A 232 17.32 -1.55 6.15
N MET A 233 18.20 -2.55 6.04
CA MET A 233 19.23 -2.73 7.05
C MET A 233 20.20 -1.54 7.13
N MET A 234 20.45 -0.87 6.00
CA MET A 234 21.29 0.32 5.95
C MET A 234 20.61 1.55 6.58
N ASP A 235 19.29 1.73 6.40
CA ASP A 235 18.57 2.85 7.02
C ASP A 235 18.52 2.76 8.56
N ASN A 236 18.60 1.54 9.12
CA ASN A 236 18.54 1.31 10.56
C ASN A 236 19.60 2.10 11.33
N ALA A 237 20.77 2.40 10.73
CA ALA A 237 21.78 3.21 11.37
C ALA A 237 21.34 4.68 11.52
N ALA A 238 20.66 5.23 10.52
CA ALA A 238 20.08 6.57 10.58
C ALA A 238 18.88 6.59 11.54
N MET A 239 18.01 5.59 11.48
CA MET A 239 16.86 5.45 12.38
C MET A 239 17.31 5.28 13.82
N TYR A 240 18.35 4.48 14.08
CA TYR A 240 18.95 4.33 15.40
C TYR A 240 19.36 5.70 15.94
N ARG A 241 20.20 6.46 15.22
CA ARG A 241 20.66 7.77 15.68
C ARG A 241 19.48 8.70 15.97
N ARG A 242 18.51 8.78 15.04
CA ARG A 242 17.39 9.72 15.13
C ARG A 242 16.37 9.33 16.20
N LEU A 243 15.84 8.11 16.14
CA LEU A 243 14.71 7.66 16.96
C LEU A 243 15.14 7.31 18.38
N SER A 244 16.39 6.84 18.55
CA SER A 244 16.93 6.54 19.88
C SER A 244 17.61 7.73 20.55
N GLY A 245 17.84 8.83 19.83
CA GLY A 245 18.62 9.96 20.34
C GLY A 245 20.07 9.56 20.60
N ASP A 246 20.67 8.81 19.67
CA ASP A 246 22.02 8.25 19.75
C ASP A 246 22.24 7.31 20.94
N GLY A 247 21.33 6.34 21.10
CA GLY A 247 21.38 5.29 22.11
C GLY A 247 20.75 5.64 23.46
N LYS A 248 20.12 6.82 23.59
CA LYS A 248 19.43 7.23 24.82
C LYS A 248 18.14 6.44 25.08
N LYS A 249 17.43 6.06 24.02
CA LYS A 249 16.31 5.12 24.08
C LYS A 249 16.79 3.73 23.69
N ALA A 250 16.18 2.71 24.28
CA ALA A 250 16.54 1.34 23.95
C ALA A 250 16.12 1.00 22.51
N VAL A 251 16.97 0.28 21.78
CA VAL A 251 16.66 -0.23 20.44
C VAL A 251 16.83 -1.73 20.43
N HIS A 252 15.84 -2.43 19.88
CA HIS A 252 15.90 -3.88 19.69
C HIS A 252 15.78 -4.19 18.21
N ALA A 253 16.71 -4.99 17.69
CA ALA A 253 16.63 -5.49 16.33
C ALA A 253 15.72 -6.71 16.32
N PHE A 254 14.52 -6.58 15.77
CA PHE A 254 13.58 -7.68 15.60
C PHE A 254 13.76 -8.28 14.20
N VAL A 255 14.58 -9.32 14.16
CA VAL A 255 15.09 -9.92 12.92
C VAL A 255 14.18 -11.08 12.50
N THR A 256 13.90 -11.20 11.20
CA THR A 256 13.26 -12.40 10.64
C THR A 256 14.27 -13.23 9.85
N PRO A 257 14.12 -14.57 9.82
CA PRO A 257 14.92 -15.43 8.97
C PRO A 257 14.88 -15.05 7.48
N LEU A 258 16.02 -15.17 6.78
CA LEU A 258 16.11 -14.99 5.32
C LEU A 258 15.66 -16.25 4.57
N MET A 259 16.20 -17.40 4.98
CA MET A 259 15.97 -18.71 4.34
C MET A 259 14.75 -19.39 4.96
N TYR A 260 13.57 -18.76 4.85
CA TYR A 260 12.36 -19.22 5.57
C TYR A 260 11.86 -20.61 5.16
N ASP A 261 12.30 -21.15 4.03
CA ASP A 261 12.01 -22.53 3.61
C ASP A 261 12.92 -23.56 4.29
N ASP A 262 14.01 -23.14 4.91
CA ASP A 262 14.87 -24.00 5.71
C ASP A 262 14.27 -24.16 7.12
N PRO A 263 13.81 -25.37 7.49
CA PRO A 263 13.21 -25.62 8.80
C PRO A 263 14.13 -25.27 9.97
N THR A 264 15.45 -25.31 9.77
CA THR A 264 16.42 -24.96 10.83
C THR A 264 16.41 -23.48 11.18
N THR A 265 15.89 -22.63 10.30
CA THR A 265 15.80 -21.18 10.55
C THR A 265 14.51 -20.79 11.26
N LYS A 266 13.54 -21.71 11.37
CA LYS A 266 12.28 -21.47 12.06
C LYS A 266 12.48 -21.29 13.56
N GLU A 267 13.39 -22.07 14.16
CA GLU A 267 13.78 -21.93 15.57
C GLU A 267 14.36 -20.54 15.86
N LEU A 268 15.14 -19.98 14.93
CA LEU A 268 15.63 -18.61 15.03
C LEU A 268 14.47 -17.61 15.01
N GLY A 269 13.52 -17.75 14.08
CA GLY A 269 12.35 -16.86 14.02
C GLY A 269 11.55 -16.85 15.32
N VAL A 270 11.33 -18.03 15.93
CA VAL A 270 10.66 -18.15 17.23
C VAL A 270 11.48 -17.49 18.33
N HIS A 271 12.80 -17.74 18.38
CA HIS A 271 13.71 -17.11 19.33
C HIS A 271 13.66 -15.57 19.25
N GLU A 272 13.70 -15.00 18.05
CA GLU A 272 13.65 -13.54 17.84
C GLU A 272 12.32 -12.95 18.36
N ILE A 273 11.19 -13.64 18.18
CA ILE A 273 9.92 -13.17 18.73
C ILE A 273 9.95 -13.17 20.26
N TYR A 274 10.43 -14.25 20.89
CA TYR A 274 10.54 -14.31 22.35
C TYR A 274 11.52 -13.27 22.90
N SER A 275 12.63 -13.02 22.21
CA SER A 275 13.59 -11.97 22.57
C SER A 275 12.97 -10.58 22.51
N ALA A 276 12.16 -10.29 21.48
CA ALA A 276 11.40 -9.04 21.38
C ALA A 276 10.36 -8.92 22.50
N ILE A 277 9.67 -10.01 22.87
CA ILE A 277 8.74 -10.03 24.00
C ILE A 277 9.47 -9.72 25.31
N GLU A 278 10.58 -10.40 25.61
CA GLU A 278 11.37 -10.18 26.83
C GLU A 278 11.89 -8.74 26.92
N PHE A 279 12.38 -8.21 25.79
CA PHE A 279 12.79 -6.81 25.69
C PHE A 279 11.63 -5.87 26.06
N LEU A 280 10.46 -6.06 25.46
CA LEU A 280 9.29 -5.23 25.72
C LEU A 280 8.76 -5.37 27.14
N GLU A 281 8.75 -6.58 27.73
CA GLU A 281 8.42 -6.78 29.14
C GLU A 281 9.33 -5.95 30.05
N GLY A 282 10.63 -5.93 29.75
CA GLY A 282 11.63 -5.13 30.47
C GLY A 282 11.41 -3.61 30.31
N GLN A 283 11.04 -3.16 29.11
CA GLN A 283 10.75 -1.74 28.86
C GLN A 283 9.44 -1.26 29.50
N PHE A 284 8.42 -2.13 29.52
CA PHE A 284 7.07 -1.76 29.97
C PHE A 284 6.83 -2.03 31.45
N GLY A 285 7.69 -2.84 32.09
CA GLY A 285 7.47 -3.32 33.46
C GLY A 285 6.19 -4.16 33.58
N GLN A 286 5.74 -4.77 32.47
CA GLN A 286 4.50 -5.54 32.37
C GLN A 286 4.80 -6.88 31.71
N LYS A 287 4.21 -7.96 32.25
CA LYS A 287 4.29 -9.28 31.64
C LYS A 287 3.39 -9.41 30.43
N PHE A 288 3.83 -10.21 29.46
CA PHE A 288 3.09 -10.51 28.25
C PHE A 288 1.79 -11.23 28.58
N ASP A 289 0.69 -10.68 28.09
CA ASP A 289 -0.65 -11.24 28.23
C ASP A 289 -0.93 -12.19 27.07
N TRP A 290 -0.73 -13.49 27.33
CA TRP A 290 -0.92 -14.55 26.34
C TRP A 290 -2.38 -14.68 25.87
N ASP A 291 -3.35 -14.41 26.74
CA ASP A 291 -4.78 -14.50 26.40
C ASP A 291 -5.19 -13.35 25.47
N ALA A 292 -4.74 -12.12 25.80
CA ALA A 292 -4.95 -10.96 24.95
C ALA A 292 -4.24 -11.10 23.59
N PHE A 293 -3.04 -11.69 23.60
CA PHE A 293 -2.31 -12.00 22.38
C PHE A 293 -3.07 -12.98 21.49
N ALA A 294 -3.47 -14.14 22.03
CA ALA A 294 -4.24 -15.15 21.30
C ALA A 294 -5.56 -14.57 20.75
N ASP A 295 -6.27 -13.75 21.52
CA ASP A 295 -7.48 -13.07 21.04
C ASP A 295 -7.20 -12.10 19.88
N GLY A 296 -6.12 -11.34 19.95
CA GLY A 296 -5.68 -10.47 18.85
C GLY A 296 -5.36 -11.25 17.58
N ILE A 297 -4.67 -12.39 17.70
CA ILE A 297 -4.36 -13.27 16.58
C ILE A 297 -5.62 -13.92 15.99
N ARG A 298 -6.59 -14.34 16.81
CA ARG A 298 -7.88 -14.85 16.30
C ARG A 298 -8.61 -13.82 15.43
N ARG A 299 -8.62 -12.55 15.85
CA ARG A 299 -9.20 -11.44 15.05
C ARG A 299 -8.44 -11.19 13.75
N PHE A 300 -7.11 -11.26 13.78
CA PHE A 300 -6.28 -11.20 12.57
C PHE A 300 -6.56 -12.38 11.62
N ASN A 301 -6.70 -13.60 12.15
CA ASN A 301 -7.07 -14.79 11.40
C ASN A 301 -8.43 -14.64 10.71
N GLU A 302 -9.46 -14.11 11.39
CA GLU A 302 -10.76 -13.83 10.76
C GLU A 302 -10.62 -12.93 9.51
N LEU A 303 -9.76 -11.91 9.59
CA LEU A 303 -9.49 -11.02 8.48
C LEU A 303 -8.68 -11.70 7.37
N ASN A 304 -7.72 -12.56 7.70
CA ASN A 304 -7.04 -13.41 6.72
C ASN A 304 -8.02 -14.33 5.99
N ILE A 305 -8.98 -14.94 6.69
CA ILE A 305 -10.02 -15.77 6.07
C ILE A 305 -10.85 -14.95 5.07
N HIS A 306 -11.25 -13.73 5.43
CA HIS A 306 -11.95 -12.84 4.50
C HIS A 306 -11.09 -12.51 3.26
N GLU A 307 -9.78 -12.30 3.44
CA GLU A 307 -8.86 -12.05 2.33
C GLU A 307 -8.70 -13.26 1.41
N THR A 308 -8.44 -14.45 1.96
CA THR A 308 -8.30 -15.68 1.18
C THR A 308 -9.60 -16.07 0.48
N ASN A 309 -10.76 -15.77 1.08
CA ASN A 309 -12.05 -15.94 0.42
C ASN A 309 -12.21 -15.03 -0.81
N LYS A 310 -11.70 -13.78 -0.76
CA LYS A 310 -11.66 -12.91 -1.95
C LYS A 310 -10.72 -13.49 -3.01
N TRP A 311 -9.57 -14.02 -2.61
CA TRP A 311 -8.64 -14.66 -3.55
C TRP A 311 -9.24 -15.88 -4.22
N ASP A 312 -10.05 -16.65 -3.50
CA ASP A 312 -10.81 -17.75 -4.07
C ASP A 312 -11.79 -17.28 -5.16
N VAL A 313 -12.44 -16.13 -4.96
CA VAL A 313 -13.27 -15.49 -6.01
C VAL A 313 -12.38 -15.11 -7.19
N TYR A 314 -11.25 -14.43 -6.94
CA TYR A 314 -10.30 -14.03 -7.98
C TYR A 314 -9.69 -15.22 -8.73
N ALA A 315 -9.56 -16.39 -8.11
CA ALA A 315 -9.02 -17.59 -8.73
C ALA A 315 -10.05 -18.37 -9.55
N LYS A 316 -11.35 -18.20 -9.26
CA LYS A 316 -12.40 -19.07 -9.81
C LYS A 316 -13.38 -18.36 -10.75
N CYS A 317 -13.53 -17.04 -10.66
CA CYS A 317 -14.54 -16.31 -11.42
C CYS A 317 -14.29 -14.80 -11.57
N ASP A 318 -15.21 -14.14 -12.28
CA ASP A 318 -15.19 -12.70 -12.58
C ASP A 318 -16.15 -11.87 -11.72
N ASN A 319 -16.68 -12.45 -10.65
CA ASN A 319 -17.57 -11.76 -9.71
C ASN A 319 -16.79 -10.83 -8.74
N ILE A 320 -15.77 -10.15 -9.28
CA ILE A 320 -14.84 -9.27 -8.58
C ILE A 320 -15.57 -8.00 -8.14
N ALA A 321 -15.52 -7.69 -6.84
CA ALA A 321 -16.26 -6.57 -6.29
C ALA A 321 -15.38 -5.39 -5.85
N MET A 322 -14.06 -5.45 -6.02
CA MET A 322 -13.10 -4.43 -5.56
C MET A 322 -12.05 -4.21 -6.65
N ASN A 323 -11.63 -2.96 -6.86
CA ASN A 323 -10.64 -2.62 -7.87
C ASN A 323 -9.22 -3.03 -7.43
N SER A 324 -8.29 -3.06 -8.38
CA SER A 324 -6.89 -3.46 -8.19
C SER A 324 -6.16 -2.65 -7.12
N MET A 325 -6.38 -1.33 -7.12
CA MET A 325 -5.69 -0.39 -6.23
C MET A 325 -6.15 -0.56 -4.78
N ALA A 326 -7.46 -0.54 -4.57
CA ALA A 326 -8.06 -0.75 -3.26
C ALA A 326 -7.69 -2.12 -2.70
N GLN A 327 -7.63 -3.16 -3.55
CA GLN A 327 -7.24 -4.51 -3.16
C GLN A 327 -5.81 -4.56 -2.63
N ALA A 328 -4.85 -4.00 -3.37
CA ALA A 328 -3.44 -3.98 -2.99
C ALA A 328 -3.20 -3.23 -1.68
N PHE A 329 -3.65 -1.97 -1.60
CA PHE A 329 -3.42 -1.14 -0.42
C PHE A 329 -4.19 -1.63 0.81
N TRP A 330 -5.39 -2.18 0.63
CA TRP A 330 -6.13 -2.82 1.72
C TRP A 330 -5.28 -3.86 2.43
N ARG A 331 -4.60 -4.72 1.66
CA ARG A 331 -3.81 -5.82 2.23
C ARG A 331 -2.56 -5.32 2.95
N ILE A 332 -1.83 -4.38 2.34
CA ILE A 332 -0.63 -3.77 2.93
C ILE A 332 -0.98 -3.13 4.28
N TYR A 333 -2.01 -2.27 4.29
CA TYR A 333 -2.46 -1.61 5.51
C TYR A 333 -2.97 -2.60 6.56
N MET A 334 -3.82 -3.55 6.17
CA MET A 334 -4.37 -4.53 7.11
C MET A 334 -3.28 -5.33 7.81
N TYR A 335 -2.25 -5.77 7.07
CA TYR A 335 -1.14 -6.54 7.62
C TYR A 335 -0.25 -5.71 8.55
N GLN A 336 0.20 -4.53 8.10
CA GLN A 336 1.05 -3.65 8.91
C GLN A 336 0.32 -3.16 10.18
N GLN A 337 -0.97 -2.87 10.07
CA GLN A 337 -1.76 -2.34 11.17
C GLN A 337 -2.31 -3.41 12.13
N GLY A 338 -1.99 -4.69 11.91
CA GLY A 338 -2.50 -5.77 12.75
C GLY A 338 -4.02 -5.71 12.84
N ALA A 339 -4.71 -5.56 11.69
CA ALA A 339 -6.14 -5.88 11.62
C ALA A 339 -7.05 -5.10 12.62
N ASN A 340 -6.86 -3.79 12.79
CA ASN A 340 -7.63 -3.05 13.79
C ASN A 340 -9.16 -2.95 13.49
N LYS A 341 -9.90 -2.39 14.45
CA LYS A 341 -11.37 -2.20 14.42
C LYS A 341 -11.94 -1.64 13.12
N HIS A 342 -11.20 -0.81 12.39
CA HIS A 342 -11.67 -0.24 11.12
C HIS A 342 -11.66 -1.32 10.04
N PHE A 343 -10.59 -2.10 9.92
CA PHE A 343 -10.50 -3.23 9.00
C PHE A 343 -11.51 -4.33 9.34
N GLU A 344 -11.65 -4.68 10.62
CA GLU A 344 -12.65 -5.67 11.09
C GLU A 344 -14.08 -5.30 10.66
N ARG A 345 -14.43 -4.01 10.78
CA ARG A 345 -15.76 -3.51 10.39
C ARG A 345 -15.94 -3.55 8.88
N GLU A 346 -15.00 -2.98 8.13
CA GLU A 346 -15.15 -2.81 6.68
C GLU A 346 -15.00 -4.13 5.93
N ALA A 347 -14.19 -5.08 6.42
CA ALA A 347 -14.04 -6.40 5.81
C ALA A 347 -15.38 -7.14 5.68
N LYS A 348 -16.20 -7.10 6.74
CA LYS A 348 -17.55 -7.71 6.76
C LYS A 348 -18.47 -7.05 5.73
N VAL A 349 -18.31 -5.75 5.48
CA VAL A 349 -19.11 -5.01 4.49
C VAL A 349 -18.63 -5.31 3.07
N ILE A 350 -17.32 -5.30 2.84
CA ILE A 350 -16.70 -5.65 1.56
C ILE A 350 -17.10 -7.07 1.16
N TRP A 351 -17.00 -8.03 2.08
CA TRP A 351 -17.39 -9.42 1.81
C TRP A 351 -18.86 -9.55 1.39
N LYS A 352 -19.78 -8.77 1.96
CA LYS A 352 -21.19 -8.76 1.51
C LYS A 352 -21.36 -8.32 0.05
N TYR A 353 -20.49 -7.45 -0.46
CA TYR A 353 -20.50 -7.09 -1.88
C TYR A 353 -20.01 -8.23 -2.76
N PHE A 354 -18.97 -8.96 -2.35
CA PHE A 354 -18.53 -10.19 -3.01
C PHE A 354 -19.64 -11.25 -3.04
N GLU A 355 -20.27 -11.54 -1.89
CA GLU A 355 -21.40 -12.47 -1.83
C GLU A 355 -22.55 -12.05 -2.73
N LYS A 356 -22.83 -10.75 -2.82
CA LYS A 356 -23.87 -10.22 -3.70
C LYS A 356 -23.51 -10.44 -5.16
N CYS A 357 -22.26 -10.22 -5.56
CA CYS A 357 -21.79 -10.50 -6.91
C CYS A 357 -21.93 -12.00 -7.23
N LEU A 358 -21.49 -12.88 -6.33
CA LEU A 358 -21.60 -14.34 -6.49
C LEU A 358 -23.07 -14.81 -6.60
N LYS A 359 -23.93 -14.41 -5.65
CA LYS A 359 -25.34 -14.85 -5.59
C LYS A 359 -26.16 -14.40 -6.79
N LYS A 360 -25.79 -13.29 -7.43
CA LYS A 360 -26.52 -12.70 -8.56
C LYS A 360 -25.77 -12.82 -9.89
N ASP A 361 -24.64 -13.51 -9.92
CA ASP A 361 -23.68 -13.56 -11.03
C ASP A 361 -23.40 -12.16 -11.64
N ILE A 362 -23.15 -11.18 -10.79
CA ILE A 362 -22.77 -9.83 -11.25
C ILE A 362 -21.26 -9.84 -11.50
N ARG A 363 -20.86 -9.42 -12.70
CA ARG A 363 -19.45 -9.27 -13.13
C ARG A 363 -19.20 -7.79 -13.41
N PRO A 364 -18.80 -7.01 -12.38
CA PRO A 364 -18.77 -5.56 -12.49
C PRO A 364 -17.70 -5.03 -13.44
N PHE A 365 -16.56 -5.71 -13.52
CA PHE A 365 -15.44 -5.29 -14.36
C PHE A 365 -15.55 -5.91 -15.74
N LYS A 366 -15.30 -5.09 -16.76
CA LYS A 366 -15.21 -5.51 -18.17
C LYS A 366 -13.79 -5.23 -18.62
N TYR A 367 -13.02 -6.29 -18.83
CA TYR A 367 -11.60 -6.21 -19.10
C TYR A 367 -11.25 -6.97 -20.39
N ARG A 368 -10.10 -6.66 -20.97
CA ARG A 368 -9.50 -7.36 -22.10
C ARG A 368 -8.49 -8.39 -21.62
N HIS A 369 -7.63 -7.96 -20.70
CA HIS A 369 -6.61 -8.77 -20.07
C HIS A 369 -6.82 -8.81 -18.57
N ARG A 370 -6.59 -9.98 -18.00
CA ARG A 370 -6.51 -10.22 -16.57
C ARG A 370 -5.05 -10.35 -16.19
N ALA A 371 -4.60 -9.47 -15.31
CA ALA A 371 -3.19 -9.34 -15.00
C ALA A 371 -2.83 -9.69 -13.55
N LEU A 372 -1.64 -10.28 -13.40
CA LEU A 372 -0.87 -10.29 -12.17
C LEU A 372 0.10 -9.10 -12.20
N ALA A 373 0.12 -8.27 -11.16
CA ALA A 373 1.21 -7.32 -10.97
C ALA A 373 2.30 -7.95 -10.08
N TRP A 374 3.53 -8.01 -10.56
CA TRP A 374 4.63 -8.66 -9.87
C TRP A 374 5.75 -7.66 -9.58
N SER A 375 6.52 -7.88 -8.50
CA SER A 375 7.47 -6.92 -7.91
C SER A 375 6.79 -5.75 -7.16
N CYS A 376 7.60 -4.87 -6.56
CA CYS A 376 7.15 -3.71 -5.79
C CYS A 376 6.60 -2.63 -6.73
N GLY A 377 5.41 -2.11 -6.44
CA GLY A 377 4.80 -1.04 -7.24
C GLY A 377 5.23 0.36 -6.81
N SER A 378 5.19 1.31 -7.74
CA SER A 378 5.49 2.72 -7.48
C SER A 378 4.51 3.33 -6.47
N THR A 379 5.03 4.11 -5.51
CA THR A 379 4.19 4.89 -4.59
C THR A 379 3.79 6.23 -5.17
N TYR A 380 4.64 6.84 -6.00
CA TYR A 380 4.32 8.09 -6.68
C TYR A 380 3.41 7.92 -7.90
N TYR A 381 3.34 6.69 -8.42
CA TYR A 381 2.38 6.27 -9.44
C TYR A 381 1.47 5.16 -8.91
N ASP A 382 0.99 5.32 -7.69
CA ASP A 382 0.14 4.36 -6.98
C ASP A 382 -1.05 3.92 -7.84
N SER A 383 -1.73 4.86 -8.50
CA SER A 383 -2.92 4.62 -9.33
C SER A 383 -2.63 3.96 -10.70
N ALA A 384 -1.41 3.46 -10.94
CA ALA A 384 -1.03 2.80 -12.18
C ALA A 384 -1.99 1.68 -12.60
N THR A 385 -2.47 0.85 -11.68
CA THR A 385 -3.42 -0.23 -12.02
C THR A 385 -4.80 0.30 -12.42
N CYS A 386 -5.22 1.44 -11.89
CA CYS A 386 -6.42 2.13 -12.37
C CYS A 386 -6.19 2.65 -13.79
N TRP A 387 -5.04 3.24 -14.08
CA TRP A 387 -4.68 3.68 -15.42
C TRP A 387 -4.62 2.51 -16.42
N LEU A 388 -4.01 1.38 -16.06
CA LEU A 388 -3.96 0.15 -16.86
C LEU A 388 -5.37 -0.33 -17.25
N TYR A 389 -6.28 -0.35 -16.29
CA TYR A 389 -7.67 -0.76 -16.54
C TYR A 389 -8.41 0.25 -17.42
N GLN A 390 -8.28 1.54 -17.15
CA GLN A 390 -9.04 2.57 -17.87
C GLN A 390 -8.51 2.86 -19.28
N CYS A 391 -7.19 2.84 -19.48
CA CYS A 391 -6.55 3.11 -20.76
C CYS A 391 -6.55 1.87 -21.66
N TRP A 392 -6.29 0.69 -21.11
CA TRP A 392 -6.04 -0.54 -21.90
C TRP A 392 -6.99 -1.69 -21.58
N GLY A 393 -7.86 -1.56 -20.57
CA GLY A 393 -8.74 -2.67 -20.17
C GLY A 393 -7.98 -3.80 -19.46
N ILE A 394 -6.80 -3.53 -18.90
CA ILE A 394 -6.00 -4.51 -18.16
C ILE A 394 -6.42 -4.49 -16.69
N LEU A 395 -7.14 -5.51 -16.25
CA LEU A 395 -7.58 -5.64 -14.86
C LEU A 395 -6.53 -6.41 -14.05
N THR A 396 -5.81 -5.71 -13.17
CA THR A 396 -4.87 -6.36 -12.24
C THR A 396 -5.63 -6.97 -11.07
N VAL A 397 -5.77 -8.29 -11.01
CA VAL A 397 -6.67 -8.92 -10.02
C VAL A 397 -5.99 -9.23 -8.69
N ILE A 398 -4.67 -9.33 -8.72
CA ILE A 398 -3.82 -9.58 -7.56
C ILE A 398 -2.45 -8.99 -7.86
N ASN A 399 -1.74 -8.54 -6.83
CA ASN A 399 -0.36 -8.12 -6.91
C ASN A 399 0.52 -8.87 -5.89
N MET A 400 1.84 -8.86 -6.10
CA MET A 400 2.80 -9.50 -5.20
C MET A 400 2.61 -9.06 -3.74
N ASP A 401 2.41 -7.76 -3.48
CA ASP A 401 2.22 -7.25 -2.12
C ASP A 401 0.95 -7.76 -1.44
N SER A 402 -0.05 -8.18 -2.21
CA SER A 402 -1.24 -8.81 -1.65
C SER A 402 -0.96 -10.18 -1.07
N LEU A 403 0.11 -10.87 -1.49
CA LEU A 403 0.43 -12.21 -0.99
C LEU A 403 1.06 -12.20 0.42
N THR A 404 1.20 -11.03 1.03
CA THR A 404 1.74 -10.87 2.39
C THR A 404 0.96 -11.65 3.43
N GLY A 405 1.64 -12.42 4.30
CA GLY A 405 1.17 -12.73 5.66
C GLY A 405 -0.24 -13.33 5.79
N HIS A 406 -0.55 -14.33 4.97
CA HIS A 406 -1.90 -14.89 4.83
C HIS A 406 -2.13 -16.24 5.52
N ASN A 407 -1.09 -16.80 6.13
CA ASN A 407 -1.21 -18.04 6.89
C ASN A 407 -2.15 -17.82 8.09
N ILE A 408 -2.97 -18.83 8.38
CA ILE A 408 -3.78 -18.88 9.58
C ILE A 408 -2.89 -19.42 10.70
N VAL A 409 -2.83 -18.68 11.81
CA VAL A 409 -2.01 -19.04 12.97
C VAL A 409 -2.85 -19.89 13.92
N ASP A 410 -2.35 -21.05 14.37
CA ASP A 410 -3.00 -21.79 15.45
C ASP A 410 -2.92 -20.98 16.76
N THR A 411 -4.02 -20.90 17.52
CA THR A 411 -4.07 -20.13 18.79
C THR A 411 -4.39 -21.01 20.01
N GLU A 412 -4.49 -22.32 19.84
CA GLU A 412 -4.83 -23.27 20.90
C GLU A 412 -3.58 -23.76 21.65
N ASP A 413 -2.49 -24.06 20.92
CA ASP A 413 -1.19 -24.37 21.50
C ASP A 413 -0.22 -23.20 21.34
N ARG A 414 0.51 -22.87 22.41
CA ARG A 414 1.40 -21.70 22.42
C ARG A 414 2.61 -21.91 21.53
N ASP A 415 3.20 -23.10 21.55
CA ASP A 415 4.44 -23.35 20.82
C ASP A 415 4.15 -23.40 19.31
N GLU A 416 3.00 -23.97 18.92
CA GLU A 416 2.46 -23.89 17.55
C GLU A 416 2.13 -22.44 17.14
N MET A 417 1.47 -21.67 18.01
CA MET A 417 1.15 -20.26 17.75
C MET A 417 2.41 -19.44 17.42
N MET A 418 3.45 -19.54 18.25
CA MET A 418 4.69 -18.79 18.04
C MET A 418 5.45 -19.24 16.80
N SER A 419 5.43 -20.55 16.53
CA SER A 419 5.98 -21.18 15.33
C SER A 419 5.30 -20.63 14.06
N ASP A 420 3.97 -20.52 14.06
CA ASP A 420 3.21 -19.98 12.93
C ASP A 420 3.40 -18.47 12.75
N ILE A 421 3.55 -17.71 13.83
CA ILE A 421 3.86 -16.27 13.76
C ILE A 421 5.26 -16.04 13.17
N ALA A 422 6.24 -16.86 13.54
CA ALA A 422 7.58 -16.78 12.96
C ALA A 422 7.52 -16.96 11.43
N ASP A 423 6.76 -17.96 10.96
CA ASP A 423 6.52 -18.18 9.53
C ASP A 423 5.78 -17.01 8.88
N LEU A 424 4.76 -16.48 9.55
CA LEU A 424 3.98 -15.33 9.09
C LEU A 424 4.85 -14.09 8.85
N TYR A 425 5.84 -13.85 9.72
CA TYR A 425 6.73 -12.70 9.64
C TYR A 425 7.85 -12.91 8.62
N ALA A 426 8.36 -14.13 8.51
CA ALA A 426 9.37 -14.47 7.51
C ALA A 426 8.81 -14.43 6.06
N ARG A 427 7.51 -14.67 5.90
CA ARG A 427 6.80 -14.69 4.60
C ARG A 427 6.20 -13.34 4.18
N SER A 428 6.85 -12.23 4.51
CA SER A 428 6.50 -10.94 3.89
C SER A 428 6.86 -10.96 2.40
N PRO A 429 6.12 -10.30 1.49
CA PRO A 429 6.13 -10.61 0.06
C PRO A 429 7.45 -10.22 -0.60
N MET A 430 8.00 -9.03 -0.28
CA MET A 430 9.29 -8.62 -0.79
C MET A 430 10.38 -9.58 -0.29
N ARG A 431 10.37 -9.93 1.00
CA ARG A 431 11.29 -10.91 1.58
C ARG A 431 11.21 -12.26 0.88
N THR A 432 9.99 -12.74 0.66
CA THR A 432 9.68 -14.04 0.04
C THR A 432 10.15 -14.08 -1.40
N HIS A 433 9.74 -13.08 -2.20
CA HIS A 433 9.88 -13.13 -3.65
C HIS A 433 11.15 -12.46 -4.17
N THR A 434 11.54 -11.30 -3.65
CA THR A 434 12.69 -10.55 -4.19
C THR A 434 14.01 -10.92 -3.55
N VAL A 435 13.99 -11.48 -2.33
CA VAL A 435 15.19 -11.90 -1.58
C VAL A 435 15.24 -13.41 -1.31
N GLY A 436 14.11 -14.13 -1.43
CA GLY A 436 14.06 -15.58 -1.21
C GLY A 436 14.71 -16.44 -2.31
N GLY A 437 15.17 -15.82 -3.40
CA GLY A 437 15.89 -16.51 -4.48
C GLY A 437 15.03 -16.98 -5.65
N ASN A 438 15.68 -17.60 -6.63
CA ASN A 438 15.13 -17.81 -7.98
C ASN A 438 13.80 -18.57 -8.00
N ARG A 439 13.64 -19.61 -7.17
CA ARG A 439 12.38 -20.38 -7.12
C ARG A 439 11.19 -19.51 -6.73
N HIS A 440 11.40 -18.55 -5.83
CA HIS A 440 10.33 -17.74 -5.26
C HIS A 440 9.97 -16.54 -6.12
N ILE A 441 10.94 -15.93 -6.81
CA ILE A 441 10.62 -14.88 -7.77
C ILE A 441 9.84 -15.43 -8.97
N LEU A 442 10.16 -16.66 -9.41
CA LEU A 442 9.49 -17.34 -10.52
C LEU A 442 8.12 -17.93 -10.16
N MET A 443 7.69 -17.88 -8.88
CA MET A 443 6.32 -18.22 -8.48
C MET A 443 5.27 -17.34 -9.16
N MET A 444 5.67 -16.24 -9.82
CA MET A 444 4.77 -15.39 -10.59
C MET A 444 3.96 -16.18 -11.63
N PHE A 445 4.54 -17.19 -12.28
CA PHE A 445 3.83 -17.99 -13.30
C PHE A 445 2.78 -18.90 -12.66
N GLU A 446 3.14 -19.58 -11.57
CA GLU A 446 2.21 -20.39 -10.77
C GLU A 446 1.07 -19.52 -10.21
N THR A 447 1.41 -18.30 -9.77
CA THR A 447 0.46 -17.31 -9.25
C THR A 447 -0.47 -16.82 -10.36
N ALA A 448 0.07 -16.42 -11.52
CA ALA A 448 -0.70 -15.96 -12.66
C ALA A 448 -1.68 -17.05 -13.13
N ALA A 449 -1.23 -18.30 -13.24
CA ALA A 449 -2.06 -19.45 -13.56
C ALA A 449 -3.17 -19.66 -12.50
N LYS A 450 -2.82 -19.63 -11.20
CA LYS A 450 -3.79 -19.76 -10.10
C LYS A 450 -4.91 -18.73 -10.17
N PHE A 451 -4.60 -17.51 -10.57
CA PHE A 451 -5.56 -16.41 -10.67
C PHE A 451 -6.16 -16.23 -12.08
N ASN A 452 -5.97 -17.21 -12.97
CA ASN A 452 -6.41 -17.21 -14.38
C ASN A 452 -5.98 -15.96 -15.16
N CYS A 453 -4.81 -15.41 -14.86
CA CYS A 453 -4.27 -14.26 -15.56
C CYS A 453 -3.70 -14.70 -16.91
N ASP A 454 -3.95 -13.93 -17.96
CA ASP A 454 -3.28 -14.06 -19.26
C ASP A 454 -2.12 -13.06 -19.41
N MET A 455 -1.98 -12.12 -18.47
CA MET A 455 -0.95 -11.09 -18.49
C MET A 455 -0.17 -11.01 -17.16
N ILE A 456 1.11 -10.70 -17.23
CA ILE A 456 1.96 -10.36 -16.08
C ILE A 456 2.57 -8.98 -16.30
N VAL A 457 2.27 -8.05 -15.41
CA VAL A 457 2.86 -6.71 -15.38
C VAL A 457 4.00 -6.72 -14.38
N MET A 458 5.22 -6.69 -14.88
CA MET A 458 6.43 -6.68 -14.07
C MET A 458 6.77 -5.24 -13.68
N TYR A 459 6.61 -4.90 -12.41
CA TYR A 459 7.08 -3.62 -11.90
C TYR A 459 8.60 -3.62 -11.80
N ASP A 460 9.23 -2.80 -12.64
CA ASP A 460 10.68 -2.66 -12.71
C ASP A 460 11.13 -1.47 -11.88
N ASP A 461 11.25 -1.68 -10.55
CA ASP A 461 11.86 -0.69 -9.66
C ASP A 461 13.38 -0.70 -9.85
N ILE A 462 13.92 0.34 -10.44
CA ILE A 462 15.36 0.46 -10.72
C ILE A 462 16.21 0.50 -9.42
N GLY A 463 15.61 0.83 -8.28
CA GLY A 463 16.25 0.82 -6.97
C GLY A 463 16.32 -0.57 -6.33
N CYS A 464 15.52 -1.53 -6.81
CA CYS A 464 15.41 -2.86 -6.24
C CYS A 464 16.50 -3.80 -6.78
N LYS A 465 17.59 -3.96 -6.02
CA LYS A 465 18.71 -4.83 -6.42
C LYS A 465 18.34 -6.31 -6.51
N GLY A 466 17.39 -6.78 -5.70
CA GLY A 466 16.90 -8.17 -5.75
C GLY A 466 16.26 -8.51 -7.10
N MET A 467 15.42 -7.61 -7.61
CA MET A 467 14.78 -7.75 -8.91
C MET A 467 15.76 -7.55 -10.06
N ALA A 468 16.54 -6.46 -10.01
CA ALA A 468 17.53 -6.14 -11.04
C ALA A 468 18.58 -7.27 -11.21
N GLY A 469 18.99 -7.90 -10.10
CA GLY A 469 19.92 -9.04 -10.13
C GLY A 469 19.36 -10.29 -10.83
N CYS A 470 18.03 -10.43 -10.90
CA CYS A 470 17.35 -11.57 -11.53
C CYS A 470 16.83 -11.26 -12.95
N GLN A 471 17.03 -10.05 -13.49
CA GLN A 471 16.40 -9.62 -14.75
C GLN A 471 16.75 -10.56 -15.92
N GLY A 472 18.03 -10.91 -16.09
CA GLY A 472 18.44 -11.80 -17.18
C GLY A 472 17.82 -13.20 -17.09
N LEU A 473 17.66 -13.73 -15.86
CA LEU A 473 16.97 -14.99 -15.62
C LEU A 473 15.48 -14.88 -15.95
N LEU A 474 14.83 -13.81 -15.48
CA LEU A 474 13.41 -13.55 -15.74
C LEU A 474 13.14 -13.49 -17.25
N GLU A 475 13.94 -12.73 -18.01
CA GLU A 475 13.79 -12.63 -19.47
C GLU A 475 14.04 -13.96 -20.21
N GLU A 476 14.88 -14.85 -19.67
CA GLU A 476 15.01 -16.22 -20.20
C GLU A 476 13.75 -17.03 -19.95
N GLU A 477 13.21 -16.99 -18.74
CA GLU A 477 11.99 -17.71 -18.35
C GLU A 477 10.75 -17.16 -19.05
N PHE A 478 10.65 -15.86 -19.31
CA PHE A 478 9.53 -15.26 -20.05
C PHE A 478 9.33 -15.93 -21.41
N ARG A 479 10.44 -16.29 -22.10
CA ARG A 479 10.39 -16.98 -23.40
C ARG A 479 9.87 -18.41 -23.30
N LYS A 480 9.96 -19.04 -22.12
CA LYS A 480 9.49 -20.41 -21.86
C LYS A 480 8.00 -20.45 -21.50
N HIS A 481 7.39 -19.29 -21.24
CA HIS A 481 6.00 -19.14 -20.83
C HIS A 481 5.17 -18.30 -21.84
N PRO A 482 5.02 -18.78 -23.10
CA PRO A 482 4.30 -18.06 -24.15
C PRO A 482 2.79 -17.92 -23.89
N GLU A 483 2.26 -18.64 -22.89
CA GLU A 483 0.86 -18.53 -22.46
C GLU A 483 0.54 -17.19 -21.76
N PHE A 484 1.55 -16.42 -21.34
CA PHE A 484 1.36 -15.11 -20.72
C PHE A 484 1.89 -13.97 -21.60
N HIS A 485 1.15 -12.88 -21.66
CA HIS A 485 1.64 -11.58 -22.12
C HIS A 485 2.43 -10.93 -20.97
N ILE A 486 3.74 -10.74 -21.15
CA ILE A 486 4.61 -10.23 -20.08
C ILE A 486 5.22 -8.91 -20.51
N MET A 487 5.02 -7.87 -19.70
CA MET A 487 5.57 -6.53 -19.95
C MET A 487 6.25 -5.95 -18.72
N TRP A 488 7.31 -5.19 -18.96
CA TRP A 488 7.97 -4.38 -17.94
C TRP A 488 7.28 -3.02 -17.81
N MET A 489 7.14 -2.54 -16.58
CA MET A 489 6.68 -1.20 -16.27
C MET A 489 7.72 -0.52 -15.35
N PRO A 490 8.63 0.30 -15.93
CA PRO A 490 9.73 0.90 -15.18
C PRO A 490 9.23 1.99 -14.25
N HIS A 491 9.86 2.08 -13.08
CA HIS A 491 9.65 3.15 -12.12
C HIS A 491 10.84 3.24 -11.16
N ALA A 492 10.86 4.25 -10.29
CA ALA A 492 11.87 4.38 -9.24
C ALA A 492 11.18 4.63 -7.91
N LEU A 493 10.55 3.60 -7.33
CA LEU A 493 9.64 3.57 -6.18
C LEU A 493 9.08 4.91 -5.65
N MET A 494 9.92 5.80 -5.08
CA MET A 494 9.60 7.11 -4.50
C MET A 494 10.11 8.37 -5.26
N ASP A 495 10.91 8.22 -6.33
CA ASP A 495 11.53 9.31 -7.10
C ASP A 495 11.00 9.39 -8.55
N CYS A 496 10.02 10.26 -8.76
CA CYS A 496 9.47 10.49 -10.09
C CYS A 496 10.43 11.18 -11.08
N ARG A 497 11.59 11.67 -10.65
CA ARG A 497 12.58 12.36 -11.52
C ARG A 497 13.46 11.35 -12.25
N THR A 498 13.73 10.20 -11.64
CA THR A 498 14.58 9.18 -12.24
C THR A 498 13.83 8.39 -13.31
N VAL A 499 12.57 8.02 -13.03
CA VAL A 499 11.66 7.44 -14.02
C VAL A 499 10.31 8.17 -13.94
N PRO A 500 10.02 9.09 -14.86
CA PRO A 500 8.72 9.75 -14.89
C PRO A 500 7.57 8.77 -15.15
N THR A 501 6.39 9.10 -14.64
CA THR A 501 5.14 8.36 -14.92
C THR A 501 4.84 8.26 -16.42
N ALA A 502 5.19 9.27 -17.20
CA ALA A 502 5.09 9.27 -18.65
C ALA A 502 5.95 8.18 -19.31
N GLU A 503 7.15 7.89 -18.78
CA GLU A 503 8.01 6.83 -19.32
C GLU A 503 7.40 5.45 -19.04
N ALA A 504 6.89 5.23 -17.82
CA ALA A 504 6.18 4.01 -17.48
C ALA A 504 4.97 3.77 -18.40
N ARG A 505 4.18 4.82 -18.65
CA ARG A 505 3.06 4.76 -19.60
C ARG A 505 3.54 4.46 -21.02
N LYS A 506 4.59 5.14 -21.48
CA LYS A 506 5.15 4.96 -22.82
C LYS A 506 5.54 3.50 -23.08
N VAL A 507 6.27 2.86 -22.16
CA VAL A 507 6.67 1.45 -22.31
C VAL A 507 5.45 0.53 -22.43
N VAL A 508 4.45 0.72 -21.58
CA VAL A 508 3.19 -0.06 -21.66
C VAL A 508 2.45 0.23 -22.96
N ASN A 509 2.30 1.50 -23.36
CA ASN A 509 1.63 1.89 -24.59
C ASN A 509 2.30 1.29 -25.83
N ASP A 510 3.64 1.33 -25.86
CA ASP A 510 4.46 0.75 -26.94
C ASP A 510 4.22 -0.76 -27.02
N TYR A 511 4.16 -1.47 -25.88
CA TYR A 511 3.85 -2.90 -25.83
C TYR A 511 2.43 -3.20 -26.34
N MET A 512 1.41 -2.50 -25.83
CA MET A 512 0.01 -2.72 -26.22
C MET A 512 -0.22 -2.45 -27.71
N THR A 513 0.38 -1.40 -28.25
CA THR A 513 0.19 -0.99 -29.65
C THR A 513 1.05 -1.82 -30.62
N THR A 514 2.31 -2.08 -30.27
CA THR A 514 3.29 -2.69 -31.19
C THR A 514 3.28 -4.20 -31.11
N VAL A 515 3.10 -4.78 -29.92
CA VAL A 515 3.17 -6.23 -29.70
C VAL A 515 1.78 -6.86 -29.75
N LEU A 516 0.81 -6.27 -29.06
CA LEU A 516 -0.56 -6.81 -29.01
C LEU A 516 -1.49 -6.22 -30.09
N HIS A 517 -1.08 -5.13 -30.75
CA HIS A 517 -1.88 -4.45 -31.78
C HIS A 517 -3.27 -4.03 -31.30
N GLU A 518 -3.37 -3.61 -30.03
CA GLU A 518 -4.60 -3.15 -29.43
C GLU A 518 -4.79 -1.63 -29.56
N GLU A 519 -6.05 -1.21 -29.63
CA GLU A 519 -6.44 0.20 -29.56
C GLU A 519 -6.85 0.56 -28.12
N PRO A 520 -6.47 1.73 -27.59
CA PRO A 520 -6.80 2.11 -26.21
C PRO A 520 -8.32 2.19 -25.98
N VAL A 521 -8.77 1.77 -24.79
CA VAL A 521 -10.14 1.93 -24.30
C VAL A 521 -10.49 3.41 -24.11
N ASP A 522 -9.55 4.17 -23.56
CA ASP A 522 -9.62 5.64 -23.47
C ASP A 522 -8.36 6.26 -24.09
N PRO A 523 -8.44 6.74 -25.35
CA PRO A 523 -7.31 7.35 -26.05
C PRO A 523 -6.76 8.60 -25.35
N SER A 524 -7.56 9.30 -24.54
CA SER A 524 -7.11 10.50 -23.83
C SER A 524 -6.12 10.19 -22.69
N LEU A 525 -6.02 8.92 -22.28
CA LEU A 525 -5.12 8.46 -21.22
C LEU A 525 -3.80 7.89 -21.74
N VAL A 526 -3.61 7.79 -23.06
CA VAL A 526 -2.37 7.27 -23.66
C VAL A 526 -1.20 8.21 -23.35
N ASP A 527 -1.37 9.50 -23.64
CA ASP A 527 -0.36 10.51 -23.42
C ASP A 527 -0.98 11.77 -22.81
N PHE A 528 -0.54 12.11 -21.61
CA PHE A 528 -0.93 13.31 -20.90
C PHE A 528 0.21 13.76 -19.99
N ASP A 529 0.34 15.07 -19.82
CA ASP A 529 1.33 15.65 -18.92
C ASP A 529 0.82 15.60 -17.48
N ASP A 530 1.54 14.85 -16.67
CA ASP A 530 1.39 14.78 -15.23
C ASP A 530 2.71 15.10 -14.50
N SER A 531 3.61 15.89 -15.11
CA SER A 531 4.95 16.19 -14.57
C SER A 531 4.93 16.78 -13.17
N GLU A 532 3.88 17.51 -12.81
CA GLU A 532 3.60 18.15 -11.51
C GLU A 532 2.47 17.45 -10.75
N GLY A 533 2.28 16.14 -10.98
CA GLY A 533 1.24 15.31 -10.38
C GLY A 533 1.17 15.39 -8.85
N TRP A 534 -0.03 15.20 -8.32
CA TRP A 534 -0.30 15.12 -6.88
C TRP A 534 -0.84 13.74 -6.55
#